data_AF-A0A520HQY2-F1
#
_entry.id   AF-A0A520HQY2-F1
#
_cell.length_a   1.000
_cell.length_b   1.000
_cell.length_c   1.000
_cell.angle_alpha   90.00
_cell.angle_beta   90.00
_cell.angle_gamma   90.00
#
_symmetry.space_group_name_H-M   'P 1'
#
loop_
_entity.id
_entity.type
_entity.pdbx_description
1 polymer ?
#
loop_
_entity_poly.entity_id
_entity_poly.type
_entity_poly.pdbx_seq_one_letter_code
_entity_poly.pdbx_strand_id
1 'polypeptide(L)'
;MKAPILAASALLLVLGGCAGKGEVDATGGITAVRSVCPSVAIPAATGDVTLFQGAGRDQSSIDVAALMTNVRSTCSDATDQIATTVTFDVRARRTRTDGPRDVQLPYFITVVRGGSAVVAKRIGRVALHFDAGQPLAQAQGQATATVSRAAATLSADV
;
A
#
# COMPACT_ATOMS: atom_id res chain seq x y z
N MET A 1 17.22 7.38 -61.73
CA MET A 1 17.83 8.00 -60.52
C MET A 1 17.07 7.51 -59.29
N LYS A 2 17.61 6.50 -58.58
CA LYS A 2 18.05 6.58 -57.17
C LYS A 2 16.98 7.09 -56.17
N ALA A 3 15.86 6.37 -56.01
CA ALA A 3 14.85 6.71 -55.00
C ALA A 3 14.33 5.55 -54.11
N PRO A 4 14.40 4.24 -54.45
CA PRO A 4 13.75 3.22 -53.61
C PRO A 4 14.66 2.66 -52.50
N ILE A 5 15.98 2.88 -52.58
CA ILE A 5 16.94 2.25 -51.65
C ILE A 5 17.04 3.01 -50.32
N LEU A 6 16.73 4.31 -50.29
CA LEU A 6 16.79 5.13 -49.07
C LEU A 6 15.61 4.89 -48.11
N ALA A 7 14.47 4.41 -48.60
CA ALA A 7 13.28 4.16 -47.78
C ALA A 7 13.40 2.89 -46.92
N ALA A 8 14.14 1.87 -47.39
CA ALA A 8 14.31 0.61 -46.66
C ALA A 8 15.24 0.75 -45.45
N SER A 9 16.23 1.64 -45.51
CA SER A 9 17.20 1.86 -44.41
C SER A 9 16.59 2.60 -43.23
N ALA A 10 15.58 3.46 -43.46
CA ALA A 10 14.93 4.23 -42.41
C ALA A 10 14.02 3.37 -41.51
N LEU A 11 13.51 2.25 -42.01
CA LEU A 11 12.62 1.35 -41.25
C LEU A 11 13.37 0.50 -40.22
N LEU A 12 14.66 0.21 -40.46
CA LEU A 12 15.50 -0.57 -39.54
C LEU A 12 15.96 0.23 -38.31
N LEU A 13 16.04 1.55 -38.40
CA LEU A 13 16.40 2.43 -37.27
C LEU A 13 15.25 2.61 -36.27
N VAL A 14 14.00 2.31 -36.65
CA VAL A 14 12.83 2.43 -35.77
C VAL A 14 12.69 1.23 -34.82
N LEU A 15 13.28 0.07 -35.14
CA LEU A 15 13.20 -1.13 -34.29
C LEU A 15 14.24 -1.16 -33.15
N GLY A 16 15.28 -0.32 -33.19
CA GLY A 16 16.29 -0.24 -32.13
C GLY A 16 15.81 0.48 -30.86
N GLY A 17 14.66 1.15 -30.91
CA GLY A 17 14.12 1.94 -29.79
C GLY A 17 13.41 1.12 -28.71
N CYS A 18 13.21 -0.18 -28.90
CA CYS A 18 12.54 -1.04 -27.92
C CYS A 18 13.48 -1.71 -26.91
N ALA A 19 14.80 -1.53 -27.04
CA ALA A 19 15.81 -2.07 -26.12
C ALA A 19 15.69 -1.44 -24.72
N GLY A 20 14.71 -1.91 -23.96
CA GLY A 20 14.32 -1.40 -22.66
C GLY A 20 14.45 -2.46 -21.58
N LYS A 21 14.76 -2.00 -20.37
CA LYS A 21 14.68 -2.73 -19.10
C LYS A 21 13.55 -3.78 -19.10
N GLY A 22 13.89 -5.08 -19.02
CA GLY A 22 12.91 -6.17 -19.04
C GLY A 22 13.08 -7.20 -20.17
N GLU A 23 14.01 -6.98 -21.10
CA GLU A 23 14.26 -7.89 -22.22
C GLU A 23 14.97 -9.20 -21.82
N VAL A 24 14.73 -10.22 -22.63
CA VAL A 24 15.47 -11.49 -22.61
C VAL A 24 16.82 -11.22 -23.27
N ASP A 25 17.91 -11.37 -22.53
CA ASP A 25 19.26 -11.27 -23.07
C ASP A 25 19.50 -12.34 -24.16
N ALA A 26 20.51 -12.13 -25.00
CA ALA A 26 20.84 -13.06 -26.08
C ALA A 26 21.28 -14.47 -25.60
N THR A 27 21.46 -14.66 -24.29
CA THR A 27 21.71 -15.95 -23.64
C THR A 27 20.47 -16.60 -23.03
N GLY A 28 19.29 -15.99 -23.17
CA GLY A 28 18.01 -16.49 -22.65
C GLY A 28 17.66 -16.05 -21.23
N GLY A 29 18.41 -15.12 -20.64
CA GLY A 29 18.18 -14.58 -19.30
C GLY A 29 17.21 -13.41 -19.28
N ILE A 30 16.23 -13.38 -18.37
CA ILE A 30 15.29 -12.27 -18.23
C ILE A 30 15.90 -11.18 -17.35
N THR A 31 16.06 -9.95 -17.86
CA THR A 31 16.46 -8.79 -17.04
C THR A 31 15.31 -8.33 -16.15
N ALA A 32 15.10 -8.99 -15.00
CA ALA A 32 14.02 -8.64 -14.08
C ALA A 32 14.32 -7.32 -13.36
N VAL A 33 13.69 -6.22 -13.81
CA VAL A 33 13.71 -4.94 -13.08
C VAL A 33 12.77 -5.03 -11.89
N ARG A 34 13.33 -5.41 -10.73
CA ARG A 34 12.59 -5.44 -9.47
C ARG A 34 12.46 -4.02 -8.93
N SER A 35 11.24 -3.60 -8.62
CA SER A 35 11.02 -2.35 -7.89
C SER A 35 11.52 -2.51 -6.46
N VAL A 36 12.22 -1.49 -5.95
CA VAL A 36 12.63 -1.40 -4.55
C VAL A 36 11.51 -0.89 -3.64
N CYS A 37 10.39 -0.44 -4.23
CA CYS A 37 9.22 0.01 -3.50
C CYS A 37 8.53 -1.18 -2.82
N PRO A 38 8.28 -1.10 -1.50
CA PRO A 38 7.51 -2.11 -0.80
C PRO A 38 6.11 -2.28 -1.39
N SER A 39 5.65 -3.52 -1.54
CA SER A 39 4.23 -3.81 -1.78
C SER A 39 3.42 -3.48 -0.52
N VAL A 40 2.27 -2.84 -0.69
CA VAL A 40 1.40 -2.43 0.42
C VAL A 40 0.09 -3.19 0.37
N ALA A 41 -0.31 -3.76 1.51
CA ALA A 41 -1.56 -4.47 1.69
C ALA A 41 -2.02 -4.39 3.14
N ILE A 42 -3.30 -4.72 3.38
CA ILE A 42 -3.82 -4.96 4.73
C ILE A 42 -3.50 -6.42 5.10
N PRO A 43 -2.78 -6.67 6.21
CA PRO A 43 -2.57 -8.04 6.69
C PRO A 43 -3.89 -8.77 6.99
N ALA A 44 -3.90 -10.08 6.82
CA ALA A 44 -5.06 -10.90 7.14
C ALA A 44 -5.46 -10.72 8.62
N ALA A 45 -6.77 -10.67 8.87
CA ALA A 45 -7.36 -10.48 10.20
C ALA A 45 -6.95 -9.17 10.94
N THR A 46 -6.43 -8.17 10.23
CA THR A 46 -6.16 -6.84 10.80
C THR A 46 -6.86 -5.71 10.06
N GLY A 47 -7.77 -6.05 9.15
CA GLY A 47 -8.52 -5.10 8.33
C GLY A 47 -9.77 -4.56 9.00
N ASP A 48 -10.17 -5.13 10.12
CA ASP A 48 -11.41 -4.80 10.81
C ASP A 48 -11.22 -4.77 12.33
N VAL A 49 -12.12 -4.09 13.02
CA VAL A 49 -12.18 -4.04 14.48
C VAL A 49 -13.62 -3.94 14.93
N THR A 50 -13.96 -4.72 15.97
CA THR A 50 -15.25 -4.63 16.66
C THR A 50 -15.03 -4.17 18.08
N LEU A 51 -15.62 -3.02 18.42
CA LEU A 51 -15.68 -2.52 19.79
C LEU A 51 -16.99 -2.95 20.43
N PHE A 52 -16.92 -3.32 21.70
CA PHE A 52 -18.07 -3.73 22.49
C PHE A 52 -18.29 -2.74 23.64
N GLN A 53 -19.54 -2.55 24.04
CA GLN A 53 -19.88 -1.79 25.23
C GLN A 53 -19.69 -2.65 26.48
N GLY A 54 -18.97 -2.12 27.46
CA GLY A 54 -18.73 -2.81 28.74
C GLY A 54 -18.03 -4.15 28.59
N ALA A 55 -18.40 -5.11 29.44
CA ALA A 55 -17.82 -6.44 29.47
C ALA A 55 -18.52 -7.47 28.56
N GLY A 56 -19.69 -7.12 27.99
CA GLY A 56 -20.48 -8.02 27.16
C GLY A 56 -19.77 -8.38 25.84
N ARG A 57 -20.08 -9.56 25.31
CA ARG A 57 -19.49 -10.12 24.06
C ARG A 57 -20.53 -10.72 23.12
N ASP A 58 -21.81 -10.51 23.41
CA ASP A 58 -22.91 -10.88 22.53
C ASP A 58 -23.12 -9.84 21.43
N GLN A 59 -24.01 -10.17 20.48
CA GLN A 59 -24.34 -9.28 19.36
C GLN A 59 -24.94 -7.95 19.82
N SER A 60 -25.75 -7.95 20.89
CA SER A 60 -26.33 -6.73 21.47
C SER A 60 -25.29 -5.80 22.10
N SER A 61 -24.15 -6.34 22.52
CA SER A 61 -23.03 -5.59 23.11
C SER A 61 -22.12 -4.95 22.06
N ILE A 62 -22.28 -5.28 20.77
CA ILE A 62 -21.50 -4.64 19.69
C ILE A 62 -21.83 -3.16 19.67
N ASP A 63 -20.81 -2.33 19.75
CA ASP A 63 -20.93 -0.87 19.74
C ASP A 63 -20.62 -0.32 18.36
N VAL A 64 -19.41 -0.62 17.87
CA VAL A 64 -18.88 -0.14 16.60
C VAL A 64 -18.20 -1.29 15.90
N ALA A 65 -18.53 -1.51 14.63
CA ALA A 65 -17.77 -2.37 13.74
C ALA A 65 -17.17 -1.50 12.64
N ALA A 66 -15.87 -1.60 12.44
CA ALA A 66 -15.14 -0.81 11.46
C ALA A 66 -14.26 -1.68 10.56
N LEU A 67 -14.10 -1.26 9.32
CA LEU A 67 -13.27 -1.90 8.32
C LEU A 67 -12.37 -0.88 7.62
N MET A 68 -11.13 -1.28 7.38
CA MET A 68 -10.13 -0.56 6.60
C MET A 68 -10.21 -1.02 5.14
N THR A 69 -10.18 -0.07 4.22
CA THR A 69 -10.32 -0.35 2.78
C THR A 69 -9.57 0.69 1.96
N ASN A 70 -9.64 0.54 0.63
CA ASN A 70 -9.08 1.49 -0.34
C ASN A 70 -7.62 1.85 -0.05
N VAL A 71 -6.81 0.86 0.31
CA VAL A 71 -5.40 1.09 0.60
C VAL A 71 -4.67 1.43 -0.70
N ARG A 72 -3.95 2.55 -0.68
CA ARG A 72 -3.15 3.06 -1.79
C ARG A 72 -1.79 3.48 -1.27
N SER A 73 -0.78 3.44 -2.12
CA SER A 73 0.57 3.83 -1.76
C SER A 73 1.22 4.66 -2.86
N THR A 74 2.00 5.65 -2.46
CA THR A 74 2.99 6.31 -3.31
C THR A 74 4.39 5.99 -2.79
N CYS A 75 5.35 5.87 -3.70
CA CYS A 75 6.72 5.52 -3.37
C CYS A 75 7.66 6.53 -4.00
N SER A 76 8.60 7.04 -3.18
CA SER A 76 9.72 7.86 -3.63
C SER A 76 11.01 7.06 -3.41
N ASP A 77 11.66 6.72 -4.51
CA ASP A 77 12.88 5.90 -4.56
C ASP A 77 14.03 6.64 -5.24
N ALA A 78 14.07 7.97 -5.17
CA ALA A 78 15.16 8.76 -5.75
C ALA A 78 16.44 8.78 -4.89
N THR A 79 16.35 8.39 -3.61
CA THR A 79 17.46 8.48 -2.65
C THR A 79 17.79 7.12 -2.02
N ASP A 80 18.79 7.06 -1.16
CA ASP A 80 19.10 5.84 -0.38
C ASP A 80 18.04 5.51 0.67
N GLN A 81 17.17 6.47 1.01
CA GLN A 81 15.99 6.26 1.83
C GLN A 81 14.77 6.20 0.92
N ILE A 82 14.17 5.02 0.84
CA ILE A 82 12.94 4.80 0.10
C ILE A 82 11.79 5.16 1.03
N ALA A 83 11.03 6.19 0.66
CA ALA A 83 9.87 6.64 1.41
C ALA A 83 8.59 6.11 0.76
N THR A 84 7.72 5.50 1.56
CA THR A 84 6.41 5.04 1.13
C THR A 84 5.34 5.73 1.95
N THR A 85 4.44 6.45 1.28
CA THR A 85 3.26 7.05 1.90
C THR A 85 2.07 6.18 1.57
N VAL A 86 1.33 5.76 2.59
CA VAL A 86 0.16 4.90 2.49
C VAL A 86 -1.07 5.69 2.92
N THR A 87 -2.13 5.65 2.12
CA THR A 87 -3.45 6.16 2.48
C THR A 87 -4.45 5.02 2.50
N PHE A 88 -5.47 5.15 3.34
CA PHE A 88 -6.53 4.17 3.50
C PHE A 88 -7.79 4.82 4.03
N ASP A 89 -8.94 4.20 3.75
CA ASP A 89 -10.22 4.64 4.29
C ASP A 89 -10.63 3.71 5.43
N VAL A 90 -11.17 4.28 6.50
CA VAL A 90 -11.83 3.54 7.57
C VAL A 90 -13.32 3.83 7.46
N ARG A 91 -14.13 2.79 7.32
CA ARG A 91 -15.59 2.85 7.33
C ARG A 91 -16.10 2.13 8.55
N ALA A 92 -17.01 2.76 9.27
CA ALA A 92 -17.55 2.20 10.50
C ALA A 92 -19.06 2.31 10.55
N ARG A 93 -19.68 1.30 11.19
CA ARG A 93 -21.07 1.37 11.62
C ARG A 93 -21.17 1.32 13.13
N ARG A 94 -22.09 2.11 13.69
CA ARG A 94 -22.47 2.08 15.10
C ARG A 94 -23.86 1.46 15.26
N THR A 95 -24.08 0.70 16.32
CA THR A 95 -25.37 0.02 16.59
C THR A 95 -26.40 0.93 17.26
N ARG A 96 -25.97 1.72 18.26
CA ARG A 96 -26.80 2.74 18.92
C ARG A 96 -26.52 4.10 18.30
N THR A 97 -27.54 4.85 17.92
CA THR A 97 -27.41 6.15 17.25
C THR A 97 -28.12 7.28 18.00
N ASP A 98 -28.49 7.02 19.25
CA ASP A 98 -29.24 7.90 20.15
C ASP A 98 -28.59 9.28 20.37
N GLY A 99 -27.26 9.36 20.29
CA GLY A 99 -26.52 10.61 20.42
C GLY A 99 -25.23 10.62 19.58
N PRO A 100 -24.61 11.80 19.43
CA PRO A 100 -23.38 11.94 18.67
C PRO A 100 -22.22 11.25 19.40
N ARG A 101 -21.21 10.83 18.65
CA ARG A 101 -20.05 10.15 19.23
C ARG A 101 -18.79 10.24 18.39
N ASP A 102 -17.68 10.50 19.07
CA ASP A 102 -16.33 10.35 18.52
C ASP A 102 -15.71 9.01 18.93
N VAL A 103 -15.05 8.35 17.97
CA VAL A 103 -14.38 7.06 18.17
C VAL A 103 -12.98 7.15 17.60
N GLN A 104 -11.97 6.85 18.42
CA GLN A 104 -10.59 6.70 17.95
C GLN A 104 -10.24 5.24 17.79
N LEU A 105 -9.89 4.84 16.57
CA LEU A 105 -9.44 3.49 16.26
C LEU A 105 -7.94 3.46 16.07
N PRO A 106 -7.22 2.55 16.74
CA PRO A 106 -5.80 2.37 16.50
C PRO A 106 -5.60 1.67 15.14
N TYR A 107 -4.54 2.06 14.45
CA TYR A 107 -4.00 1.30 13.33
C TYR A 107 -2.48 1.16 13.51
N PHE A 108 -1.86 0.28 12.76
CA PHE A 108 -0.41 0.23 12.68
C PHE A 108 0.05 0.14 11.23
N ILE A 109 1.25 0.66 10.98
CA ILE A 109 2.01 0.39 9.76
C ILE A 109 3.23 -0.44 10.16
N THR A 110 3.54 -1.46 9.37
CA THR A 110 4.72 -2.29 9.58
C THR A 110 5.41 -2.58 8.26
N VAL A 111 6.74 -2.64 8.30
CA VAL A 111 7.56 -3.08 7.17
C VAL A 111 8.08 -4.47 7.49
N VAL A 112 7.83 -5.41 6.58
CA VAL A 112 8.28 -6.79 6.70
C VAL A 112 9.29 -7.10 5.59
N ARG A 113 10.49 -7.54 5.98
CA ARG A 113 11.53 -8.01 5.07
C ARG A 113 11.46 -9.53 4.93
N GLY A 114 11.56 -10.03 3.71
CA GLY A 114 11.59 -11.48 3.44
C GLY A 114 10.33 -12.23 3.89
N GLY A 115 9.19 -11.53 4.05
CA GLY A 115 7.91 -12.11 4.44
C GLY A 115 7.74 -12.45 5.93
N SER A 116 8.80 -12.42 6.74
CA SER A 116 8.73 -12.83 8.16
C SER A 116 9.40 -11.87 9.15
N ALA A 117 10.35 -11.04 8.71
CA ALA A 117 11.11 -10.17 9.61
C ALA A 117 10.48 -8.77 9.68
N VAL A 118 9.87 -8.42 10.82
CA VAL A 118 9.38 -7.06 11.09
C VAL A 118 10.56 -6.13 11.37
N VAL A 119 10.84 -5.19 10.47
CA VAL A 119 11.99 -4.26 10.60
C VAL A 119 11.58 -2.87 11.08
N ALA A 120 10.31 -2.52 10.95
CA ALA A 120 9.75 -1.28 11.49
C ALA A 120 8.27 -1.48 11.84
N LYS A 121 7.81 -0.80 12.90
CA LYS A 121 6.40 -0.73 13.28
C LYS A 121 6.11 0.62 13.92
N ARG A 122 4.99 1.25 13.53
CA ARG A 122 4.45 2.44 14.19
C ARG A 122 2.95 2.29 14.37
N ILE A 123 2.44 2.76 15.50
CA ILE A 123 1.01 2.81 15.81
C ILE A 123 0.52 4.23 15.60
N GLY A 124 -0.63 4.38 14.95
CA GLY A 124 -1.34 5.64 14.78
C GLY A 124 -2.80 5.49 15.20
N ARG A 125 -3.57 6.56 15.03
CA ARG A 125 -5.02 6.57 15.29
C ARG A 125 -5.75 7.28 14.16
N VAL A 126 -6.95 6.80 13.87
CA VAL A 126 -7.93 7.49 13.01
C VAL A 126 -9.14 7.82 13.87
N ALA A 127 -9.60 9.06 13.79
CA ALA A 127 -10.80 9.52 14.47
C ALA A 127 -12.00 9.43 13.52
N LEU A 128 -13.10 8.87 14.01
CA LEU A 128 -14.39 8.79 13.34
C LEU A 128 -15.41 9.58 14.15
N HIS A 129 -16.18 10.42 13.47
CA HIS A 129 -17.30 11.16 14.06
C HIS A 129 -18.62 10.57 13.58
N PHE A 130 -19.55 10.35 14.51
CA PHE A 130 -20.92 9.96 14.25
C PHE A 130 -21.85 11.06 14.73
N ASP A 131 -22.66 11.61 13.84
CA ASP A 131 -23.75 12.50 14.20
C ASP A 131 -24.89 11.76 14.91
N ALA A 132 -25.71 12.50 15.67
CA ALA A 132 -26.91 11.95 16.27
C ALA A 132 -27.85 11.40 15.18
N GLY A 133 -28.36 10.18 15.39
CA GLY A 133 -29.19 9.46 14.43
C GLY A 133 -28.41 8.78 13.29
N GLN A 134 -27.11 9.06 13.11
CA GLN A 134 -26.35 8.53 11.99
C GLN A 134 -25.59 7.23 12.34
N PRO A 135 -25.88 6.10 11.69
CA PRO A 135 -25.22 4.83 11.99
C PRO A 135 -23.85 4.68 11.32
N LEU A 136 -23.50 5.52 10.34
CA LEU A 136 -22.29 5.35 9.52
C LEU A 136 -21.34 6.54 9.67
N ALA A 137 -20.06 6.24 9.79
CA ALA A 137 -18.98 7.21 9.76
C ALA A 137 -17.86 6.71 8.82
N GLN A 138 -17.13 7.66 8.24
CA GLN A 138 -15.93 7.37 7.46
C GLN A 138 -14.86 8.40 7.75
N ALA A 139 -13.61 7.97 7.69
CA ALA A 139 -12.44 8.83 7.82
C ALA A 139 -11.29 8.28 6.99
N GLN A 140 -10.42 9.16 6.52
CA GLN A 140 -9.19 8.77 5.84
C GLN A 140 -8.02 8.78 6.81
N GLY A 141 -7.19 7.74 6.75
CA GLY A 141 -5.92 7.66 7.45
C GLY A 141 -4.74 7.75 6.49
N GLN A 142 -3.60 8.21 7.02
CA GLN A 142 -2.33 8.23 6.32
C GLN A 142 -1.23 7.73 7.24
N ALA A 143 -0.31 6.95 6.68
CA ALA A 143 0.88 6.45 7.35
C ALA A 143 2.09 6.55 6.43
N THR A 144 3.28 6.68 7.02
CA THR A 144 4.54 6.71 6.27
C THR A 144 5.51 5.66 6.80
N ALA A 145 6.25 5.05 5.88
CA ALA A 145 7.34 4.14 6.18
C ALA A 145 8.58 4.56 5.39
N THR A 146 9.74 4.31 5.97
CA THR A 146 11.04 4.57 5.33
C THR A 146 11.89 3.31 5.45
N VAL A 147 12.50 2.91 4.34
CA VAL A 147 13.36 1.72 4.24
C VAL A 147 14.65 2.13 3.53
N SER A 148 15.81 1.68 4.01
CA SER A 148 17.05 1.90 3.28
C SER A 148 17.06 1.08 1.99
N ARG A 149 17.62 1.63 0.91
CA ARG A 149 17.72 0.93 -0.38
C ARG A 149 18.43 -0.42 -0.25
N ALA A 150 19.52 -0.46 0.51
CA ALA A 150 20.27 -1.70 0.78
C ALA A 150 19.42 -2.78 1.48
N ALA A 151 18.37 -2.41 2.22
CA ALA A 151 17.45 -3.37 2.82
C ALA A 151 16.39 -3.91 1.84
N ALA A 152 16.20 -3.26 0.69
CA ALA A 152 15.25 -3.62 -0.35
C ALA A 152 15.91 -4.33 -1.56
N THR A 153 17.24 -4.41 -1.59
CA THR A 153 18.02 -5.07 -2.65
C THR A 153 18.81 -6.25 -2.11
N LEU A 154 19.18 -7.19 -2.98
CA LEU A 154 20.16 -8.23 -2.67
C LEU A 154 21.56 -7.60 -2.50
N SER A 155 22.42 -8.22 -1.70
CA SER A 155 23.84 -7.85 -1.62
C SER A 155 24.53 -8.11 -2.96
N ALA A 156 25.61 -7.39 -3.26
CA ALA A 156 26.42 -7.61 -4.46
C ALA A 156 27.14 -8.97 -4.47
N ASP A 157 27.26 -9.61 -3.31
CA ASP A 157 28.00 -10.86 -3.12
C ASP A 157 27.12 -12.12 -3.14
N VAL A 158 25.85 -12.00 -3.57
CA VAL A 158 24.88 -13.11 -3.68
C VAL A 158 24.68 -13.52 -5.13
#